data_AF-A0A974YBC2-F1
#
_entry.id   AF-A0A974YBC2-F1
#
_cell.length_a   1.000
_cell.length_b   1.000
_cell.length_c   1.000
_cell.angle_alpha   90.00
_cell.angle_beta   90.00
_cell.angle_gamma   90.00
#
_symmetry.space_group_name_H-M   'P 1'
#
loop_
_entity.id
_entity.type
_entity.pdbx_description
1 polymer ?
#
loop_
_entity_poly.entity_id
_entity_poly.type
_entity_poly.pdbx_seq_one_letter_code
_entity_poly.pdbx_strand_id
1 'polypeptide(L)'
;MRAIILPAFVLALGAGFLAAPQEAQARFGAEQLQAPTLVDNVQCVTRRIRTVDRFGRVYYRTVRNCGARPGWVGPNRCRWVRERVVRPNGRIVYREVRRCR
;
A
#
# COMPACT_ATOMS: atom_id res chain seq x y z
N MET A 1 24.49 7.97 68.56
CA MET A 1 24.51 9.27 67.86
C MET A 1 24.95 9.06 66.42
N ARG A 2 24.01 9.36 65.51
CA ARG A 2 24.13 9.82 64.11
C ARG A 2 24.98 8.99 63.13
N ALA A 3 24.23 8.14 62.41
CA ALA A 3 24.59 7.60 61.11
C ALA A 3 24.75 8.74 60.08
N ILE A 4 25.86 8.73 59.35
CA ILE A 4 26.10 9.58 58.17
C ILE A 4 26.25 8.61 57.00
N ILE A 5 25.16 8.38 56.26
CA ILE A 5 25.21 7.71 54.97
C ILE A 5 24.41 8.58 54.01
N LEU A 6 24.97 8.78 52.81
CA LEU A 6 24.35 9.25 51.57
C LEU A 6 24.45 10.76 51.21
N PRO A 7 25.59 11.22 50.65
CA PRO A 7 25.58 12.31 49.67
C PRO A 7 25.56 11.79 48.22
N ALA A 8 25.77 10.48 47.99
CA ALA A 8 25.97 9.94 46.64
C ALA A 8 24.68 9.68 45.84
N PHE A 9 23.52 9.60 46.49
CA PHE A 9 22.26 9.25 45.81
C PHE A 9 21.60 10.43 45.07
N VAL A 10 21.92 11.67 45.47
CA VAL A 10 21.30 12.88 44.89
C VAL A 10 21.90 13.22 43.52
N LEU A 11 23.17 12.91 43.29
CA LEU A 11 23.83 13.19 42.01
C LEU A 11 23.40 12.22 40.88
N ALA A 12 22.97 11.00 41.21
CA ALA A 12 22.52 10.03 40.21
C ALA A 12 21.12 10.35 39.66
N LEU A 13 20.25 11.01 40.45
CA LEU A 13 18.90 11.40 40.03
C LEU A 13 18.85 12.76 39.30
N GLY A 14 19.82 13.64 39.52
CA GLY A 14 19.91 14.93 38.82
C GLY A 14 20.39 14.84 37.37
N ALA A 15 21.19 13.83 37.03
CA ALA A 15 21.71 13.64 35.67
C ALA A 15 20.69 13.04 34.68
N GLY A 16 19.61 12.42 35.19
CA GLY A 16 18.57 11.82 34.33
C GLY A 16 17.64 12.84 33.65
N PHE A 17 17.50 14.04 34.22
CA PHE A 17 16.62 15.09 33.66
C PHE A 17 17.27 15.89 32.52
N LEU A 18 18.60 15.96 32.47
CA LEU A 18 19.34 16.60 31.37
C LEU A 18 19.63 15.64 30.20
N ALA A 19 19.44 14.34 30.42
CA ALA A 19 19.56 13.29 29.41
C ALA A 19 18.19 12.85 28.86
N ALA A 20 17.16 13.69 28.98
CA ALA A 20 15.94 13.50 28.23
C ALA A 20 16.31 13.51 26.73
N PRO A 21 16.02 12.44 25.97
CA PRO A 21 16.14 12.51 24.53
C PRO A 21 15.16 13.59 24.08
N GLN A 22 15.74 14.72 23.65
CA GLN A 22 15.14 15.77 22.86
C GLN A 22 14.10 15.13 21.97
N GLU A 23 12.86 15.61 22.13
CA GLU A 23 11.67 15.09 21.50
C GLU A 23 11.99 14.57 20.10
N ALA A 24 11.77 13.27 19.90
CA ALA A 24 11.78 12.68 18.57
C ALA A 24 10.63 13.30 17.79
N GLN A 25 10.87 14.51 17.29
CA GLN A 25 10.03 15.19 16.34
C GLN A 25 10.10 14.32 15.09
N ALA A 26 9.09 13.48 14.91
CA ALA A 26 8.79 12.90 13.62
C ALA A 26 8.54 14.09 12.69
N ARG A 27 9.62 14.57 12.06
CA ARG A 27 9.53 15.58 11.02
C ARG A 27 8.69 14.93 9.95
N PHE A 28 7.43 15.34 9.84
CA PHE A 28 6.69 15.17 8.61
C PHE A 28 7.47 15.96 7.58
N GLY A 29 8.37 15.28 6.86
CA GLY A 29 9.02 15.88 5.71
C GLY A 29 7.90 16.40 4.83
N ALA A 30 8.05 17.63 4.32
CA ALA A 30 7.19 18.17 3.28
C ALA A 30 7.47 17.45 1.95
N GLU A 31 7.68 16.13 1.99
CA GLU A 31 7.78 15.28 0.83
C GLU A 31 6.37 15.18 0.30
N GLN A 32 6.12 16.03 -0.68
CA GLN A 32 4.88 16.10 -1.42
C GLN A 32 4.62 14.68 -1.92
N LEU A 33 3.58 14.02 -1.38
CA LEU A 33 3.13 12.73 -1.88
C LEU A 33 2.78 12.92 -3.35
N GLN A 34 3.71 12.64 -4.26
CA GLN A 34 3.45 12.52 -5.68
C GLN A 34 2.51 11.32 -5.86
N ALA A 35 1.20 11.58 -5.78
CA ALA A 35 0.21 10.64 -6.25
C ALA A 35 0.33 10.62 -7.78
N PRO A 36 0.73 9.50 -8.41
CA PRO A 36 0.75 9.42 -9.86
C PRO A 36 -0.65 9.70 -10.36
N THR A 37 -0.78 10.59 -11.34
CA THR A 37 -2.09 10.93 -11.87
C THR A 37 -2.66 9.69 -12.57
N LEU A 38 -4.00 9.59 -12.65
CA LEU A 38 -4.66 8.49 -13.38
C LEU A 38 -4.22 8.41 -14.85
N VAL A 39 -3.69 9.51 -15.40
CA VAL A 39 -3.20 9.63 -16.78
C VAL A 39 -1.81 8.99 -16.95
N ASP A 40 -0.95 9.06 -15.93
CA ASP A 40 0.43 8.54 -16.01
C ASP A 40 0.52 7.01 -16.07
N ASN A 41 -0.57 6.30 -15.74
CA ASN A 41 -0.62 4.83 -15.68
C ASN A 41 -1.28 4.17 -16.90
N VAL A 42 -1.42 4.90 -18.02
CA VAL A 42 -2.01 4.33 -19.23
C VAL A 42 -0.95 3.59 -20.04
N GLN A 43 -0.78 2.30 -19.74
CA GLN A 43 0.01 1.42 -20.60
C GLN A 43 -0.81 1.04 -21.83
N CYS A 44 -0.33 1.45 -23.01
CA CYS A 44 -0.91 1.03 -24.28
C CYS A 44 -0.22 -0.23 -24.80
N VAL A 45 -1.00 -1.27 -25.09
CA VAL A 45 -0.48 -2.48 -25.74
C VAL A 45 -1.03 -2.56 -27.16
N THR A 46 -0.13 -2.71 -28.12
CA THR A 46 -0.47 -2.97 -29.52
C THR A 46 -0.60 -4.48 -29.72
N ARG A 47 -1.75 -4.95 -30.19
CA ARG A 47 -2.00 -6.37 -30.47
C ARG A 47 -2.50 -6.56 -31.91
N ARG A 48 -1.93 -7.54 -32.61
CA ARG A 48 -2.49 -8.03 -33.88
C ARG A 48 -3.60 -9.03 -33.56
N ILE A 49 -4.83 -8.71 -33.93
CA ILE A 49 -5.98 -9.60 -33.74
C ILE A 49 -6.40 -10.19 -35.08
N ARG A 50 -6.66 -11.49 -35.05
CA ARG A 50 -7.31 -12.22 -36.14
C ARG A 50 -8.81 -12.08 -35.95
N THR A 51 -9.51 -11.64 -36.98
CA THR A 51 -10.98 -11.55 -36.99
C THR A 51 -11.48 -12.34 -38.19
N VAL A 52 -12.49 -13.19 -37.95
CA VAL A 52 -13.13 -13.99 -38.98
C VAL A 52 -14.48 -13.35 -39.26
N ASP A 53 -14.79 -13.09 -40.52
CA ASP A 53 -16.09 -12.55 -40.91
C ASP A 53 -17.18 -13.64 -40.93
N ARG A 54 -18.41 -13.24 -41.21
CA ARG A 54 -19.54 -14.18 -41.36
C ARG A 54 -19.38 -15.12 -42.57
N PHE A 55 -18.54 -14.79 -43.53
CA PHE A 55 -18.29 -15.54 -44.76
C PHE A 55 -17.00 -16.39 -44.71
N GLY A 56 -16.36 -16.51 -43.54
CA GLY A 56 -15.15 -17.32 -43.32
C GLY A 56 -13.83 -16.65 -43.73
N ARG A 57 -13.83 -15.40 -44.20
CA ARG A 57 -12.62 -14.66 -44.56
C ARG A 57 -11.88 -14.22 -43.30
N VAL A 58 -10.56 -14.35 -43.33
CA VAL A 58 -9.68 -14.02 -42.21
C VAL A 58 -9.01 -12.67 -42.46
N TYR A 59 -9.24 -11.74 -41.55
CA TYR A 59 -8.61 -10.42 -41.57
C TYR A 59 -7.73 -10.24 -40.34
N TYR A 60 -6.59 -9.58 -40.53
CA TYR A 60 -5.73 -9.16 -39.44
C TYR A 60 -5.87 -7.65 -39.28
N ARG A 61 -6.12 -7.21 -38.04
CA ARG A 61 -6.08 -5.79 -37.70
C ARG A 61 -5.21 -5.57 -36.48
N THR A 62 -4.47 -4.47 -36.51
CA THR A 62 -3.67 -4.02 -35.38
C THR A 62 -4.56 -3.14 -34.52
N VAL A 63 -4.81 -3.56 -33.28
CA VAL A 63 -5.57 -2.77 -32.31
C VAL A 63 -4.64 -2.24 -31.24
N ARG A 64 -4.80 -0.95 -30.92
CA ARG A 64 -4.14 -0.30 -29.79
C ARG A 64 -5.13 -0.28 -28.63
N ASN A 65 -4.83 -1.03 -27.58
CA ASN A 65 -5.66 -1.06 -26.38
C ASN A 65 -4.91 -0.31 -25.27
N CYS A 66 -5.39 0.91 -24.99
CA CYS A 66 -4.91 1.76 -23.91
C CYS A 66 -5.96 1.71 -22.80
N GLY A 67 -5.53 1.39 -21.59
CA GLY A 67 -6.41 1.43 -20.43
C GLY A 67 -5.60 1.42 -19.16
N ALA A 68 -6.13 2.06 -18.12
CA ALA A 68 -5.65 1.87 -16.77
C ALA A 68 -5.96 0.41 -16.39
N ARG A 69 -5.02 -0.50 -16.64
CA ARG A 69 -5.12 -1.88 -16.17
C ARG A 69 -4.71 -1.92 -14.70
N PRO A 70 -5.63 -2.22 -13.76
CA PRO A 70 -5.30 -2.28 -12.34
C PRO A 70 -4.54 -3.57 -11.98
N GLY A 71 -3.48 -3.94 -12.73
CA GLY A 71 -2.82 -5.22 -12.48
C GLY A 71 -1.56 -5.54 -13.28
N TRP A 72 -0.92 -4.57 -13.94
CA TRP A 72 0.37 -4.79 -14.65
C TRP A 72 1.51 -3.97 -14.07
N VAL A 73 1.50 -3.71 -12.76
CA VAL A 73 2.61 -2.99 -12.10
C VAL A 73 2.96 -3.65 -10.77
N GLY A 74 4.08 -4.38 -10.76
CA GLY A 74 4.88 -4.64 -9.57
C GLY A 74 4.85 -6.07 -8.99
N PRO A 75 5.98 -6.57 -8.42
CA PRO A 75 6.08 -7.86 -7.74
C PRO A 75 5.22 -7.97 -6.46
N ASN A 76 4.56 -6.90 -6.03
CA ASN A 76 3.63 -6.92 -4.91
C ASN A 76 2.23 -7.33 -5.38
N ARG A 77 1.97 -8.65 -5.40
CA ARG A 77 0.70 -9.26 -5.88
C ARG A 77 -0.45 -9.08 -4.90
N CYS A 78 -0.67 -7.86 -4.44
CA CYS A 78 -1.86 -7.49 -3.70
C CYS A 78 -3.03 -7.30 -4.65
N ARG A 79 -4.03 -8.18 -4.57
CA ARG A 79 -5.28 -8.07 -5.33
C ARG A 79 -6.46 -7.88 -4.39
N TRP A 80 -7.41 -7.06 -4.80
CA TRP A 80 -8.72 -6.97 -4.14
C TRP A 80 -9.55 -8.20 -4.53
N VAL A 81 -10.03 -8.93 -3.52
CA VAL A 81 -10.85 -10.14 -3.69
C VAL A 81 -12.17 -9.92 -2.98
N ARG A 82 -13.28 -10.20 -3.68
CA ARG A 82 -14.61 -10.26 -3.06
C ARG A 82 -14.75 -11.58 -2.32
N GLU A 83 -14.77 -11.53 -1.00
CA GLU A 83 -14.95 -12.67 -0.12
C GLU A 83 -16.41 -12.78 0.31
N ARG A 84 -16.94 -14.01 0.25
CA ARG A 84 -18.29 -14.34 0.69
C ARG A 84 -18.25 -14.74 2.16
N VAL A 85 -18.98 -14.02 3.01
CA VAL A 85 -19.11 -14.32 4.44
C VAL A 85 -20.56 -14.70 4.74
N VAL A 86 -20.76 -15.89 5.27
CA VAL A 86 -22.08 -16.36 5.74
C VAL A 86 -22.22 -15.98 7.20
N ARG A 87 -23.24 -15.17 7.53
CA ARG A 87 -23.54 -14.80 8.91
C ARG A 87 -24.34 -15.91 9.60
N PRO A 88 -24.34 -15.97 10.95
CA PRO A 88 -25.08 -16.99 11.70
C PRO A 88 -26.58 -17.02 11.42
N ASN A 89 -27.16 -15.89 11.01
CA ASN A 89 -28.57 -15.79 10.60
C ASN A 89 -28.83 -16.20 9.13
N GLY A 90 -27.89 -16.89 8.48
CA GLY A 90 -27.99 -17.34 7.09
C GLY A 90 -27.78 -16.25 6.03
N ARG A 91 -27.61 -14.98 6.42
CA ARG A 91 -27.38 -13.87 5.49
C ARG A 91 -25.99 -13.96 4.87
N ILE A 92 -25.93 -13.86 3.55
CA ILE A 92 -24.68 -13.77 2.81
C ILE A 92 -24.29 -12.29 2.66
N VAL A 93 -23.10 -11.93 3.09
CA VAL A 93 -22.52 -10.59 2.89
C VAL A 93 -21.23 -10.72 2.11
N TYR A 94 -21.02 -9.83 1.16
CA TYR A 94 -19.76 -9.73 0.41
C TYR A 94 -18.90 -8.65 1.04
N ARG A 95 -17.63 -8.95 1.29
CA ARG A 95 -16.63 -7.97 1.72
C ARG A 95 -15.47 -7.95 0.73
N GLU A 96 -14.94 -6.76 0.46
CA GLU A 96 -13.71 -6.63 -0.32
C GLU A 96 -12.51 -6.72 0.60
N VAL A 97 -11.62 -7.68 0.32
CA VAL A 97 -10.40 -7.89 1.10
C VAL A 97 -9.21 -7.74 0.18
N ARG A 98 -8.22 -6.97 0.63
CA ARG A 98 -6.92 -6.87 -0.03
C ARG A 98 -6.08 -8.09 0.34
N ARG A 99 -5.82 -8.98 -0.62
CA ARG A 99 -5.01 -10.19 -0.43
C ARG A 99 -3.70 -10.05 -1.21
N CYS A 100 -2.60 -9.96 -0.46
CA CYS A 100 -1.24 -9.99 -0.99
C CYS A 100 -0.71 -11.42 -0.99
N ARG A 101 0.06 -11.78 -2.02
CA ARG A 101 0.79 -13.05 -2.15
C ARG A 101 2.26 -12.77 -2.38
#